data_AF-A0A142Y8Z2-F1
#
_entry.id   AF-A0A142Y8Z2-F1
#
_cell.length_a   1.000
_cell.length_b   1.000
_cell.length_c   1.000
_cell.angle_alpha   90.00
_cell.angle_beta   90.00
_cell.angle_gamma   90.00
#
_symmetry.space_group_name_H-M   'P 1'
#
loop_
_entity.id
_entity.type
_entity.pdbx_description
1 polymer ?
#
loop_
_entity_poly.entity_id
_entity_poly.type
_entity_poly.pdbx_seq_one_letter_code
_entity_poly.pdbx_strand_id
1 'polypeptide(L)'
;MEVPNRELREKELEAVLASVWMEWTDIEDPSFLSEETLVRSLRERCLDAVWAVWILANQNLLEEFEEEQNAKAAAAAFMLFFGRWTRDIASRWKARVIKFRQEEAERRRQFESAPRTIFTVLGDPAVVSRNQAPLHTAVDPYAPREWRDARGDAFTQSDAEMTAVTAVTETQSDAEIAGTNVLRAKGKTIVEVWRTEPGACDICEPLEGTTREVWGAKFPRGTPAHKRCRCWIEHVAI
;
A
#
# COMPACT_ATOMS: atom_id res chain seq x y z
N MET A 1 1.68 -13.97 -16.44
CA MET A 1 1.80 -13.19 -17.70
C MET A 1 1.90 -11.72 -17.35
N GLU A 2 2.63 -10.88 -18.09
CA GLU A 2 2.63 -9.44 -17.78
C GLU A 2 1.22 -8.87 -17.93
N VAL A 3 0.73 -8.12 -16.93
CA VAL A 3 -0.58 -7.46 -17.01
C VAL A 3 -0.48 -6.35 -18.06
N PRO A 4 -1.30 -6.38 -19.12
CA PRO A 4 -1.29 -5.30 -20.11
C PRO A 4 -1.56 -3.96 -19.43
N ASN A 5 -0.71 -2.97 -19.72
CA ASN A 5 -0.78 -1.64 -19.13
C ASN A 5 -0.69 -1.65 -17.59
N ARG A 6 0.15 -2.51 -17.02
CA ARG A 6 0.36 -2.62 -15.58
C ARG A 6 0.59 -1.26 -14.91
N GLU A 7 1.51 -0.45 -15.43
CA GLU A 7 1.81 0.88 -14.87
C GLU A 7 0.58 1.80 -14.85
N LEU A 8 -0.27 1.75 -15.88
CA LEU A 8 -1.52 2.50 -15.93
C LEU A 8 -2.46 2.05 -14.80
N ARG A 9 -2.59 0.73 -14.57
CA ARG A 9 -3.42 0.18 -13.50
C ARG A 9 -2.89 0.51 -12.11
N GLU A 10 -1.56 0.47 -11.94
CA GLU A 10 -0.91 0.94 -10.72
C GLU A 10 -1.23 2.42 -10.46
N LYS A 11 -1.20 3.27 -11.49
CA LYS A 11 -1.53 4.70 -11.38
C LYS A 11 -3.00 4.97 -11.10
N GLU A 12 -3.91 4.24 -11.74
CA GLU A 12 -5.35 4.33 -11.47
C GLU A 12 -5.64 3.97 -10.01
N LEU A 13 -5.10 2.86 -9.52
CA LEU A 13 -5.30 2.42 -8.14
C LEU A 13 -4.59 3.35 -7.14
N GLU A 14 -3.40 3.86 -7.46
CA GLU A 14 -2.69 4.87 -6.66
C GLU A 14 -3.56 6.11 -6.45
N ALA A 15 -4.15 6.65 -7.52
CA ALA A 15 -4.98 7.85 -7.43
C ALA A 15 -6.20 7.64 -6.51
N VAL A 16 -6.86 6.49 -6.65
CA VAL A 16 -8.00 6.12 -5.79
C VAL A 16 -7.56 5.96 -4.34
N LEU A 17 -6.49 5.22 -4.10
CA LEU A 17 -5.96 4.99 -2.75
C LEU A 17 -5.51 6.30 -2.10
N ALA A 18 -4.81 7.17 -2.82
CA ALA A 18 -4.39 8.48 -2.35
C ALA A 18 -5.60 9.32 -1.89
N SER A 19 -6.70 9.30 -2.64
CA SER A 19 -7.95 9.96 -2.24
C SER A 19 -8.51 9.39 -0.94
N VAL A 20 -8.58 8.06 -0.80
CA VAL A 20 -9.05 7.40 0.45
C VAL A 20 -8.14 7.77 1.62
N TRP A 21 -6.83 7.76 1.41
CA TRP A 21 -5.85 8.09 2.45
C TRP A 21 -5.96 9.52 2.93
N MET A 22 -6.03 10.49 2.02
CA MET A 22 -6.17 11.90 2.38
C MET A 22 -7.44 12.14 3.22
N GLU A 23 -8.58 11.59 2.79
CA GLU A 23 -9.83 11.73 3.56
C GLU A 23 -9.71 11.15 4.96
N TRP A 24 -9.05 10.00 5.09
CA TRP A 24 -8.87 9.33 6.38
C TRP A 24 -7.87 10.02 7.30
N THR A 25 -6.89 10.71 6.75
CA THR A 25 -5.91 11.48 7.53
C THR A 25 -6.45 12.81 8.01
N ASP A 26 -7.39 13.39 7.28
CA ASP A 26 -8.04 14.67 7.63
C ASP A 26 -9.12 14.51 8.71
N ILE A 27 -9.46 13.29 9.12
CA ILE A 27 -10.37 13.03 10.24
C ILE A 27 -9.73 13.49 11.55
N GLU A 28 -10.30 14.56 12.13
CA GLU A 28 -9.84 15.14 13.39
C GLU A 28 -10.11 14.24 14.61
N ASP A 29 -11.27 13.58 14.64
CA ASP A 29 -11.67 12.72 15.75
C ASP A 29 -11.42 11.22 15.44
N PRO A 30 -10.45 10.57 16.12
CA PRO A 30 -10.13 9.17 15.93
C PRO A 30 -11.27 8.19 16.17
N SER A 31 -12.33 8.60 16.87
CA SER A 31 -13.51 7.77 17.11
C SER A 31 -14.23 7.38 15.80
N PHE A 32 -14.09 8.19 14.75
CA PHE A 32 -14.60 7.90 13.41
C PHE A 32 -13.70 6.97 12.59
N LEU A 33 -12.48 6.65 13.07
CA LEU A 33 -11.54 5.75 12.42
C LEU A 33 -11.86 4.28 12.75
N SER A 34 -13.04 3.82 12.32
CA SER A 34 -13.40 2.41 12.43
C SER A 34 -12.87 1.61 11.22
N GLU A 35 -12.37 0.39 11.47
CA GLU A 35 -11.92 -0.48 10.38
C GLU A 35 -13.04 -0.74 9.35
N GLU A 36 -14.28 -0.85 9.83
CA GLU A 36 -15.46 -1.05 9.00
C GLU A 36 -15.72 0.12 8.04
N THR A 37 -15.59 1.36 8.52
CA THR A 37 -15.76 2.55 7.67
C THR A 37 -14.70 2.60 6.58
N LEU A 38 -13.44 2.23 6.89
CA LEU A 38 -12.38 2.22 5.89
C LEU A 38 -12.58 1.10 4.87
N VAL A 39 -12.97 -0.09 5.32
CA VAL A 39 -13.33 -1.19 4.42
C VAL A 39 -14.46 -0.77 3.48
N ARG A 40 -15.47 -0.05 3.97
CA ARG A 40 -16.55 0.47 3.12
C ARG A 40 -16.01 1.47 2.08
N SER A 41 -15.19 2.45 2.48
CA SER A 41 -14.58 3.40 1.54
C SER A 41 -13.72 2.72 0.47
N LEU A 42 -12.91 1.74 0.87
CA LEU A 42 -12.09 0.96 -0.07
C LEU A 42 -12.97 0.16 -1.03
N ARG A 43 -14.07 -0.43 -0.56
CA ARG A 43 -15.02 -1.15 -1.43
C ARG A 43 -15.68 -0.24 -2.44
N GLU A 44 -16.15 0.92 -2.02
CA GLU A 44 -16.85 1.86 -2.90
C GLU A 44 -15.95 2.42 -4.00
N ARG A 45 -14.65 2.55 -3.74
CA ARG A 45 -13.74 3.28 -4.64
C ARG A 45 -12.72 2.40 -5.36
N CYS A 46 -12.21 1.36 -4.70
CA CYS A 46 -11.15 0.52 -5.26
C CYS A 46 -11.69 -0.72 -5.99
N LEU A 47 -12.95 -1.11 -5.79
CA LEU A 47 -13.50 -2.36 -6.35
C LEU A 47 -13.28 -2.44 -7.85
N ASP A 48 -13.65 -1.42 -8.60
CA ASP A 48 -13.57 -1.42 -10.07
C ASP A 48 -12.13 -1.49 -10.57
N ALA A 49 -11.22 -0.70 -9.96
CA ALA A 49 -9.81 -0.70 -10.33
C ALA A 49 -9.14 -2.06 -10.07
N VAL A 50 -9.42 -2.65 -8.90
CA VAL A 50 -8.87 -3.97 -8.53
C VAL A 50 -9.52 -5.08 -9.36
N TRP A 51 -10.81 -4.99 -9.64
CA TRP A 51 -11.51 -5.93 -10.53
C TRP A 51 -10.96 -5.91 -11.96
N ALA A 52 -10.64 -4.73 -12.49
CA ALA A 52 -10.03 -4.61 -13.82
C ALA A 52 -8.69 -5.35 -13.90
N VAL A 53 -7.85 -5.25 -12.86
CA VAL A 53 -6.60 -6.02 -12.77
C VAL A 53 -6.88 -7.52 -12.69
N TRP A 54 -7.86 -7.93 -11.87
CA TRP A 54 -8.25 -9.32 -11.71
C TRP A 54 -8.70 -9.96 -13.04
N ILE A 55 -9.52 -9.25 -13.82
CA ILE A 55 -9.99 -9.71 -15.12
C ILE A 55 -8.83 -9.85 -16.10
N LEU A 56 -7.98 -8.83 -16.22
CA LEU A 56 -6.81 -8.86 -17.12
C LEU A 56 -5.88 -10.03 -16.79
N ALA A 57 -5.58 -10.26 -15.52
CA ALA A 57 -4.76 -11.38 -15.08
C ALA A 57 -5.38 -12.75 -15.40
N ASN A 58 -6.71 -12.83 -15.45
CA ASN A 58 -7.44 -14.04 -15.79
C ASN A 58 -7.77 -14.19 -17.27
N GLN A 59 -7.56 -13.19 -18.14
CA GLN A 59 -8.06 -13.22 -19.53
C GLN A 59 -7.66 -14.50 -20.29
N ASN A 60 -6.40 -14.91 -20.22
CA ASN A 60 -5.92 -16.10 -20.93
C ASN A 60 -6.46 -17.40 -20.32
N LEU A 61 -6.78 -17.38 -19.03
CA LEU A 61 -7.40 -18.52 -18.37
C LEU A 61 -8.87 -18.58 -18.80
N LEU A 62 -9.55 -17.42 -18.84
CA LEU A 62 -10.97 -17.22 -19.20
C LEU A 62 -11.33 -17.77 -20.57
N GLU A 63 -10.40 -17.72 -21.54
CA GLU A 63 -10.59 -18.29 -22.89
C GLU A 63 -10.80 -19.83 -22.88
N GLU A 64 -10.30 -20.55 -21.88
CA GLU A 64 -10.43 -22.03 -21.79
C GLU A 64 -11.66 -22.51 -20.98
N PHE A 65 -12.52 -21.61 -20.53
CA PHE A 65 -13.65 -21.97 -19.70
C PHE A 65 -14.97 -22.01 -20.46
N GLU A 66 -15.79 -23.03 -20.19
CA GLU A 66 -17.22 -22.99 -20.53
C GLU A 66 -17.86 -21.80 -19.79
N GLU A 67 -18.53 -20.92 -20.53
CA GLU A 67 -18.59 -19.48 -20.24
C GLU A 67 -19.21 -19.10 -18.88
N GLU A 68 -20.25 -19.80 -18.41
CA GLU A 68 -21.07 -19.26 -17.32
C GLU A 68 -20.63 -19.70 -15.91
N GLN A 69 -20.39 -21.00 -15.68
CA GLN A 69 -20.06 -21.51 -14.34
C GLN A 69 -18.69 -21.00 -13.87
N ASN A 70 -17.76 -20.82 -14.80
CA ASN A 70 -16.40 -20.43 -14.49
C ASN A 70 -16.26 -18.92 -14.29
N ALA A 71 -17.03 -18.11 -15.01
CA ALA A 71 -17.15 -16.68 -14.72
C ALA A 71 -17.69 -16.46 -13.28
N LYS A 72 -18.67 -17.26 -12.84
CA LYS A 72 -19.19 -17.24 -11.46
C LYS A 72 -18.11 -17.63 -10.45
N ALA A 73 -17.32 -18.66 -10.74
CA ALA A 73 -16.21 -19.08 -9.87
C ALA A 73 -15.12 -18.00 -9.76
N ALA A 74 -14.73 -17.38 -10.88
CA ALA A 74 -13.75 -16.29 -10.90
C ALA A 74 -14.24 -15.06 -10.14
N ALA A 75 -15.51 -14.68 -10.30
CA ALA A 75 -16.13 -13.59 -9.54
C ALA A 75 -16.20 -13.92 -8.03
N ALA A 76 -16.55 -15.15 -7.66
CA ALA A 76 -16.56 -15.58 -6.26
C ALA A 76 -15.15 -15.54 -5.65
N ALA A 77 -14.14 -16.03 -6.37
CA ALA A 77 -12.74 -15.97 -5.95
C ALA A 77 -12.27 -14.53 -5.76
N PHE A 78 -12.62 -13.63 -6.67
CA PHE A 78 -12.35 -12.20 -6.53
C PHE A 78 -13.01 -11.60 -5.29
N MET A 79 -14.28 -11.88 -5.03
CA MET A 79 -14.97 -11.32 -3.86
C MET A 79 -14.33 -11.79 -2.54
N LEU A 80 -13.85 -13.03 -2.49
CA LEU A 80 -13.09 -13.55 -1.35
C LEU A 80 -11.74 -12.84 -1.21
N PHE A 81 -11.01 -12.68 -2.32
CA PHE A 81 -9.76 -11.93 -2.37
C PHE A 81 -9.97 -10.48 -1.90
N PHE A 82 -10.89 -9.75 -2.52
CA PHE A 82 -11.14 -8.35 -2.27
C PHE A 82 -11.63 -8.11 -0.84
N GLY A 83 -12.48 -8.99 -0.31
CA GLY A 83 -12.90 -8.96 1.09
C GLY A 83 -11.75 -9.16 2.08
N ARG A 84 -10.77 -10.01 1.76
CA ARG A 84 -9.54 -10.20 2.56
C ARG A 84 -8.62 -8.99 2.44
N TRP A 85 -8.36 -8.55 1.21
CA TRP A 85 -7.47 -7.44 0.86
C TRP A 85 -7.91 -6.12 1.52
N THR A 86 -9.19 -5.77 1.41
CA THR A 86 -9.73 -4.54 2.02
C THR A 86 -9.57 -4.52 3.54
N ARG A 87 -9.83 -5.63 4.23
CA ARG A 87 -9.63 -5.73 5.69
C ARG A 87 -8.17 -5.63 6.10
N ASP A 88 -7.28 -6.33 5.40
CA ASP A 88 -5.86 -6.30 5.70
C ASP A 88 -5.28 -4.88 5.53
N ILE A 89 -5.61 -4.21 4.42
CA ILE A 89 -5.24 -2.82 4.19
C ILE A 89 -5.81 -1.90 5.27
N ALA A 90 -7.10 -2.04 5.60
CA ALA A 90 -7.74 -1.21 6.61
C ALA A 90 -7.10 -1.38 7.99
N SER A 91 -6.79 -2.62 8.39
CA SER A 91 -6.15 -2.94 9.66
C SER A 91 -4.74 -2.34 9.74
N ARG A 92 -3.92 -2.52 8.69
CA ARG A 92 -2.57 -1.92 8.60
C ARG A 92 -2.62 -0.40 8.66
N TRP A 93 -3.56 0.21 7.96
CA TRP A 93 -3.75 1.66 7.95
C TRP A 93 -4.13 2.18 9.34
N LYS A 94 -5.14 1.58 9.97
CA LYS A 94 -5.59 1.94 11.31
C LYS A 94 -4.45 1.85 12.33
N ALA A 95 -3.66 0.76 12.30
CA ALA A 95 -2.52 0.60 13.19
C ALA A 95 -1.49 1.72 13.02
N ARG A 96 -1.23 2.13 11.77
CA ARG A 96 -0.31 3.24 11.45
C ARG A 96 -0.82 4.59 11.97
N VAL A 97 -2.10 4.89 11.78
CA VAL A 97 -2.72 6.12 12.30
C VAL A 97 -2.64 6.18 13.82
N ILE A 98 -2.97 5.08 14.50
CA ILE A 98 -2.87 5.00 15.97
C ILE A 98 -1.44 5.27 16.42
N LYS A 99 -0.45 4.63 15.80
CA LYS A 99 0.97 4.82 16.11
C LYS A 99 1.39 6.29 15.92
N PHE A 100 1.05 6.88 14.78
CA PHE A 100 1.37 8.29 14.50
C PHE A 100 0.81 9.24 15.56
N ARG A 101 -0.45 9.04 15.98
CA ARG A 101 -1.10 9.87 17.01
C ARG A 101 -0.44 9.69 18.38
N GLN A 102 0.00 8.48 18.72
CA GLN A 102 0.75 8.23 19.96
C GLN A 102 2.08 8.99 19.96
N GLU A 103 2.83 8.95 18.86
CA GLU A 103 4.10 9.67 18.71
C GLU A 103 3.89 11.20 18.72
N GLU A 104 2.82 11.70 18.11
CA GLU A 104 2.43 13.11 18.17
C GLU A 104 2.10 13.57 19.60
N ALA A 105 1.32 12.76 20.34
CA ALA A 105 0.99 13.05 21.73
C ALA A 105 2.25 13.02 22.63
N GLU A 106 3.17 12.09 22.40
CA GLU A 106 4.43 12.01 23.14
C GLU A 106 5.32 13.23 22.88
N ARG A 107 5.50 13.62 21.61
CA ARG A 107 6.25 14.84 21.23
C ARG A 107 5.65 16.09 21.88
N ARG A 108 4.32 16.20 21.90
CA ARG A 108 3.63 17.30 22.57
C ARG A 108 3.92 17.33 24.08
N ARG A 109 3.87 16.17 24.75
CA ARG A 109 4.22 16.07 26.18
C ARG A 109 5.68 16.42 26.46
N GLN A 110 6.61 16.02 25.59
CA GLN A 110 8.03 16.38 25.70
C GLN A 110 8.25 17.88 25.53
N PHE A 111 7.51 18.52 24.61
CA PHE A 111 7.57 19.96 24.41
C PHE A 111 6.97 20.74 25.60
N GLU A 112 5.82 20.28 26.12
CA GLU A 112 5.16 20.90 27.28
C GLU A 112 5.95 20.72 28.59
N SER A 113 6.74 19.64 28.72
CA SER A 113 7.58 19.38 29.88
C SER A 113 8.96 20.03 29.82
N ALA A 114 9.37 20.56 28.67
CA ALA A 114 10.63 21.27 28.53
C ALA A 114 10.62 22.53 29.43
N PRO A 115 11.61 22.71 30.31
CA PRO A 115 11.66 23.88 31.19
C PRO A 115 11.69 25.13 30.32
N ARG A 116 10.69 26.01 30.48
CA ARG A 116 10.71 27.33 29.87
C ARG A 116 11.92 28.06 30.46
N THR A 117 13.01 28.14 29.71
CA THR A 117 14.12 29.03 30.05
C THR A 117 13.59 30.45 29.95
N ILE A 118 13.06 30.96 31.06
CA ILE A 118 12.71 32.37 31.19
C ILE A 118 14.06 33.09 31.18
N PHE A 119 14.44 33.62 30.02
CA PHE A 119 15.51 34.59 29.94
C PHE A 119 15.01 35.84 30.67
N THR A 120 15.32 35.92 31.96
CA THR A 120 15.19 37.16 32.71
C THR A 120 16.22 38.10 32.12
N VAL A 121 15.80 38.98 31.21
CA VAL A 121 16.60 40.11 30.74
C VAL A 121 16.71 41.08 31.93
N LEU A 122 17.62 40.76 32.85
CA LEU A 122 18.07 41.71 33.86
C LEU A 122 18.85 42.77 33.11
N GLY A 123 18.26 43.96 33.04
CA GLY A 123 18.76 45.06 32.24
C GLY A 123 20.19 45.41 32.59
N ASP A 124 21.03 45.36 31.57
CA ASP A 124 22.10 46.34 31.40
C ASP A 124 21.80 47.07 30.07
N PRO A 125 21.26 48.30 30.09
CA PRO A 125 20.77 48.97 28.87
C PRO A 125 21.90 49.43 27.91
N ALA A 126 23.16 49.08 28.15
CA ALA A 126 24.30 49.72 27.49
C ALA A 126 25.04 48.87 26.44
N VAL A 127 24.69 47.60 26.20
CA VAL A 127 25.39 46.78 25.19
C VAL A 127 24.42 46.00 24.31
N VAL A 128 23.72 46.70 23.42
CA VAL A 128 23.17 46.07 22.22
C VAL A 128 24.30 45.98 21.19
N SER A 129 25.26 45.10 21.46
CA SER A 129 26.15 44.61 20.42
C SER A 129 25.31 43.74 19.50
N ARG A 130 25.10 44.22 18.28
CA ARG A 130 24.69 43.40 17.14
C ARG A 130 25.71 42.27 16.99
N ASN A 131 25.42 41.11 17.58
CA ASN A 131 25.92 39.85 17.07
C ASN A 131 24.78 38.86 17.11
N GLN A 132 24.36 38.53 15.90
CA GLN A 132 23.37 37.55 15.54
C GLN A 132 23.76 36.18 16.12
N ALA A 133 22.83 35.58 16.87
CA ALA A 133 22.45 34.21 16.58
C ALA A 133 21.02 34.31 16.04
N PRO A 134 20.64 33.52 15.02
CA PRO A 134 19.28 33.57 14.52
C PRO A 134 18.37 33.24 15.69
N LEU A 135 17.45 34.17 16.01
CA LEU A 135 16.18 33.75 16.57
C LEU A 135 15.71 32.65 15.60
N HIS A 136 15.79 31.39 16.04
CA HIS A 136 14.92 30.38 15.51
C HIS A 136 13.54 31.01 15.63
N THR A 137 13.03 31.46 14.49
CA THR A 137 11.67 31.91 14.30
C THR A 137 10.83 30.93 15.07
N ALA A 138 10.27 31.40 16.20
CA ALA A 138 9.25 30.69 16.91
C ALA A 138 8.13 30.51 15.88
N VAL A 139 8.13 29.33 15.25
CA VAL A 139 7.05 28.91 14.38
C VAL A 139 5.82 28.90 15.28
N ASP A 140 4.86 29.74 14.95
CA ASP A 140 3.58 29.79 15.64
C ASP A 140 3.00 28.36 15.72
N PRO A 141 2.75 27.82 16.92
CA PRO A 141 2.25 26.44 17.09
C PRO A 141 0.84 26.23 16.51
N TYR A 142 0.19 27.28 16.03
CA TYR A 142 -1.09 27.26 15.32
C TYR A 142 -0.99 27.71 13.84
N ALA A 143 0.23 27.76 13.27
CA ALA A 143 0.44 28.28 11.92
C ALA A 143 -0.18 27.41 10.79
N PRO A 144 -0.85 28.02 9.79
CA PRO A 144 -1.61 27.37 8.72
C PRO A 144 -0.77 26.85 7.53
N ARG A 145 -1.31 25.82 6.85
CA ARG A 145 -0.97 25.20 5.55
C ARG A 145 0.49 24.78 5.23
N GLU A 146 1.51 25.48 5.70
CA GLU A 146 2.93 25.20 5.41
C GLU A 146 3.49 24.00 6.20
N TRP A 147 2.67 23.42 7.08
CA TRP A 147 3.00 22.25 7.92
C TRP A 147 2.70 20.89 7.27
N ARG A 148 2.20 20.87 6.02
CA ARG A 148 2.07 19.60 5.25
C ARG A 148 3.45 18.99 4.96
N ASP A 149 4.42 19.81 4.58
CA ASP A 149 5.70 19.30 4.06
C ASP A 149 6.69 18.89 5.18
N ALA A 150 6.52 19.40 6.41
CA ALA A 150 7.45 19.15 7.53
C ALA A 150 7.06 17.99 8.45
N ARG A 151 5.86 17.39 8.29
CA ARG A 151 5.42 16.26 9.13
C ARG A 151 6.18 14.95 8.89
N GLY A 152 7.00 14.86 7.84
CA GLY A 152 7.44 13.57 7.35
C GLY A 152 6.20 12.72 7.13
N ASP A 153 5.35 13.18 6.20
CA ASP A 153 4.02 12.65 5.92
C ASP A 153 3.94 11.16 6.28
N ALA A 154 3.35 10.87 7.43
CA ALA A 154 3.08 9.50 7.78
C ALA A 154 2.10 8.87 6.77
N PHE A 155 1.61 9.64 5.80
CA PHE A 155 0.61 9.29 4.81
C PHE A 155 0.91 10.08 3.52
N THR A 156 1.92 9.63 2.78
CA THR A 156 2.38 10.26 1.54
C THR A 156 1.66 9.71 0.31
N GLN A 157 1.77 10.42 -0.81
CA GLN A 157 1.60 9.83 -2.13
C GLN A 157 2.46 8.56 -2.33
N SER A 158 3.66 8.51 -1.74
CA SER A 158 4.52 7.32 -1.79
C SER A 158 3.88 6.10 -1.09
N ASP A 159 3.04 6.29 -0.07
CA ASP A 159 2.31 5.19 0.59
C ASP A 159 1.17 4.67 -0.29
N ALA A 160 0.47 5.59 -0.98
CA ALA A 160 -0.53 5.23 -1.97
C ALA A 160 0.11 4.44 -3.11
N GLU A 161 1.23 4.91 -3.64
CA GLU A 161 2.00 4.23 -4.69
C GLU A 161 2.46 2.85 -4.25
N MET A 162 3.09 2.73 -3.07
CA MET A 162 3.55 1.44 -2.54
C MET A 162 2.39 0.45 -2.37
N THR A 163 1.26 0.95 -1.87
CA THR A 163 0.06 0.12 -1.67
C THR A 163 -0.53 -0.30 -3.01
N ALA A 164 -0.58 0.59 -4.00
CA ALA A 164 -1.09 0.31 -5.34
C ALA A 164 -0.24 -0.75 -6.05
N VAL A 165 1.09 -0.59 -6.09
CA VAL A 165 2.00 -1.57 -6.70
C VAL A 165 1.84 -2.95 -6.03
N THR A 166 1.79 -2.96 -4.70
CA THR A 166 1.62 -4.21 -3.94
C THR A 166 0.26 -4.84 -4.24
N ALA A 167 -0.81 -4.05 -4.26
CA ALA A 167 -2.16 -4.52 -4.52
C ALA A 167 -2.33 -5.08 -5.93
N VAL A 168 -1.82 -4.40 -6.97
CA VAL A 168 -1.84 -4.91 -8.34
C VAL A 168 -1.14 -6.27 -8.42
N THR A 169 0.01 -6.40 -7.75
CA THR A 169 0.75 -7.66 -7.69
C THR A 169 -0.03 -8.77 -6.96
N GLU A 170 -0.58 -8.48 -5.79
CA GLU A 170 -1.40 -9.42 -5.02
C GLU A 170 -2.64 -9.86 -5.82
N THR A 171 -3.33 -8.92 -6.45
CA THR A 171 -4.51 -9.19 -7.26
C THR A 171 -4.17 -10.06 -8.46
N GLN A 172 -3.10 -9.74 -9.18
CA GLN A 172 -2.63 -10.56 -10.29
C GLN A 172 -2.29 -11.98 -9.83
N SER A 173 -1.57 -12.11 -8.72
CA SER A 173 -1.11 -13.40 -8.21
C SER A 173 -2.29 -14.28 -7.77
N ASP A 174 -3.23 -13.72 -7.00
CA ASP A 174 -4.42 -14.46 -6.56
C ASP A 174 -5.35 -14.80 -7.73
N ALA A 175 -5.44 -13.93 -8.74
CA ALA A 175 -6.16 -14.19 -9.98
C ALA A 175 -5.57 -15.39 -10.73
N GLU A 176 -4.26 -15.39 -10.96
CA GLU A 176 -3.56 -16.47 -11.66
C GLU A 176 -3.64 -17.80 -10.89
N ILE A 177 -3.54 -17.77 -9.55
CA ILE A 177 -3.73 -18.95 -8.69
C ILE A 177 -5.15 -19.49 -8.84
N ALA A 178 -6.16 -18.61 -8.83
CA ALA A 178 -7.56 -19.02 -8.97
C ALA A 178 -7.80 -19.74 -10.29
N GLY A 179 -7.34 -19.20 -11.42
CA GLY A 179 -7.50 -19.86 -12.71
C GLY A 179 -6.65 -21.12 -12.86
N THR A 180 -5.43 -21.14 -12.31
CA THR A 180 -4.56 -22.33 -12.27
C THR A 180 -5.20 -23.49 -11.51
N ASN A 181 -5.87 -23.23 -10.39
CA ASN A 181 -6.58 -24.26 -9.65
C ASN A 181 -7.67 -24.92 -10.50
N VAL A 182 -8.32 -24.18 -11.39
CA VAL A 182 -9.30 -24.78 -12.30
C VAL A 182 -8.64 -25.58 -13.40
N LEU A 183 -7.54 -25.10 -14.00
CA LEU A 183 -6.79 -25.89 -14.99
C LEU A 183 -6.28 -27.21 -14.38
N ARG A 184 -5.76 -27.17 -13.15
CA ARG A 184 -5.36 -28.37 -12.39
C ARG A 184 -6.54 -29.31 -12.15
N ALA A 185 -7.72 -28.79 -11.79
CA ALA A 185 -8.93 -29.60 -11.62
C ALA A 185 -9.38 -30.29 -12.93
N LYS A 186 -9.02 -29.72 -14.09
CA LYS A 186 -9.21 -30.32 -15.42
C LYS A 186 -8.08 -31.30 -15.82
N GLY A 187 -7.14 -31.60 -14.92
CA GLY A 187 -6.04 -32.54 -15.16
C GLY A 187 -4.87 -31.94 -15.96
N LYS A 188 -4.82 -30.62 -16.14
CA LYS A 188 -3.65 -29.96 -16.77
C LYS A 188 -2.49 -29.90 -15.78
N THR A 189 -1.28 -30.17 -16.27
CA THR A 189 -0.06 -29.97 -15.50
C THR A 189 0.40 -28.54 -15.70
N ILE A 190 0.49 -27.78 -14.61
CA ILE A 190 0.88 -26.36 -14.63
C ILE A 190 2.20 -26.19 -13.89
N VAL A 191 3.20 -25.68 -14.58
CA VAL A 191 4.49 -25.26 -14.02
C VAL A 191 4.40 -23.78 -13.67
N GLU A 192 4.79 -23.44 -12.45
CA GLU A 192 4.81 -22.06 -11.95
C GLU A 192 6.25 -21.53 -12.02
N VAL A 193 6.45 -20.50 -12.85
CA VAL A 193 7.75 -19.87 -13.11
C VAL A 193 7.74 -18.45 -12.53
N TRP A 194 8.74 -18.13 -11.71
CA TRP A 194 8.87 -16.80 -11.14
C TRP A 194 9.39 -15.82 -12.19
N ARG A 195 8.73 -14.66 -12.29
CA ARG A 195 9.08 -13.60 -13.23
C ARG A 195 9.21 -12.27 -12.53
N THR A 196 10.02 -11.39 -13.10
CA THR A 196 10.37 -10.08 -12.56
C THR A 196 10.49 -9.05 -13.68
N GLU A 197 10.16 -7.80 -13.36
CA GLU A 197 10.46 -6.68 -14.24
C GLU A 197 11.98 -6.40 -14.26
N PRO A 198 12.51 -5.82 -15.35
CA PRO A 198 13.90 -5.34 -15.38
C PRO A 198 14.19 -4.38 -14.23
N GLY A 199 15.28 -4.63 -13.50
CA GLY A 199 15.64 -3.84 -12.31
C GLY A 199 14.84 -4.18 -11.06
N ALA A 200 14.30 -5.41 -10.97
CA ALA A 200 13.75 -5.94 -9.74
C ALA A 200 14.76 -5.89 -8.59
N CYS A 201 14.25 -6.00 -7.37
CA CYS A 201 15.09 -5.98 -6.17
C CYS A 201 16.02 -7.19 -6.08
N ASP A 202 17.02 -7.08 -5.20
CA ASP A 202 17.97 -8.11 -4.81
C ASP A 202 17.34 -9.40 -4.24
N ILE A 203 16.07 -9.36 -3.83
CA ILE A 203 15.31 -10.53 -3.36
C ILE A 203 14.64 -11.28 -4.52
N CYS A 204 14.00 -10.54 -5.44
CA CYS A 204 13.16 -11.09 -6.49
C CYS A 204 13.99 -11.44 -7.75
N GLU A 205 15.01 -10.63 -8.10
CA GLU A 205 15.84 -10.82 -9.30
C GLU A 205 16.55 -12.19 -9.35
N PRO A 206 17.15 -12.72 -8.26
CA PRO A 206 17.78 -14.05 -8.29
C PRO A 206 16.81 -15.21 -8.52
N LEU A 207 15.50 -14.97 -8.45
CA LEU A 207 14.47 -15.97 -8.69
C LEU A 207 13.93 -15.96 -10.13
N GLU A 208 14.36 -15.02 -10.98
CA GLU A 208 13.91 -14.96 -12.37
C GLU A 208 14.06 -16.30 -13.10
N GLY A 209 12.98 -16.78 -13.70
CA GLY A 209 12.92 -18.03 -14.44
C GLY A 209 12.92 -19.31 -13.57
N THR A 210 13.00 -19.19 -12.25
CA THR A 210 13.01 -20.36 -11.36
C THR A 210 11.61 -20.94 -11.13
N THR A 211 11.52 -22.25 -10.94
CA THR A 211 10.25 -22.96 -10.68
C THR A 211 9.88 -22.94 -9.20
N ARG A 212 8.62 -23.29 -8.89
CA ARG A 212 8.13 -23.44 -7.50
C ARG A 212 9.02 -24.32 -6.62
N GLU A 213 9.73 -25.30 -7.19
CA GLU A 213 10.65 -26.14 -6.42
C GLU A 213 11.78 -25.34 -5.78
N VAL A 214 12.20 -24.24 -6.43
CA VAL A 214 13.26 -23.35 -5.96
C VAL A 214 12.71 -22.29 -5.02
N TRP A 215 11.70 -21.52 -5.45
CA TRP A 215 11.21 -20.38 -4.67
C TRP A 215 10.14 -20.74 -3.64
N GLY A 216 9.42 -21.85 -3.81
CA GLY A 216 8.24 -22.20 -3.00
C GLY A 216 8.53 -22.45 -1.53
N ALA A 217 9.74 -22.87 -1.18
CA ALA A 217 10.15 -23.00 0.22
C ALA A 217 10.28 -21.64 0.92
N LYS A 218 10.77 -20.62 0.20
CA LYS A 218 10.98 -19.25 0.72
C LYS A 218 9.72 -18.41 0.64
N PHE A 219 8.97 -18.57 -0.45
CA PHE A 219 7.75 -17.82 -0.77
C PHE A 219 6.59 -18.78 -1.03
N PRO A 220 6.09 -19.50 0.00
CA PRO A 220 5.07 -20.54 -0.18
C PRO A 220 3.74 -20.01 -0.72
N ARG A 221 3.46 -18.73 -0.52
CA ARG A 221 2.28 -18.05 -1.06
C ARG A 221 2.48 -17.48 -2.47
N GLY A 222 3.69 -17.57 -3.03
CA GLY A 222 4.04 -16.96 -4.29
C GLY A 222 4.30 -15.47 -4.18
N THR A 223 3.85 -14.71 -5.18
CA THR A 223 4.04 -13.27 -5.28
C THR A 223 2.91 -12.48 -4.59
N PRO A 224 3.17 -11.24 -4.12
CA PRO A 224 4.48 -10.58 -4.04
C PRO A 224 5.37 -11.13 -2.90
N ALA A 225 6.69 -11.16 -3.10
CA ALA A 225 7.65 -11.53 -2.05
C ALA A 225 7.73 -10.50 -0.91
N HIS A 226 7.55 -9.22 -1.23
CA HIS A 226 7.56 -8.10 -0.31
C HIS A 226 6.82 -6.90 -0.90
N LYS A 227 6.64 -5.86 -0.08
CA LYS A 227 6.00 -4.60 -0.51
C LYS A 227 6.75 -4.00 -1.69
N ARG A 228 6.00 -3.44 -2.65
CA ARG A 228 6.52 -2.81 -3.88
C ARG A 228 7.33 -3.76 -4.80
N CYS A 229 7.36 -5.09 -4.58
CA CYS A 229 7.96 -5.98 -5.59
C CYS A 229 7.06 -6.01 -6.82
N ARG A 230 7.67 -5.98 -8.01
CA ARG A 230 7.01 -6.14 -9.32
C ARG A 230 7.33 -7.51 -9.93
N CYS A 231 7.27 -8.54 -9.09
CA CYS A 231 7.37 -9.93 -9.50
C CYS A 231 5.98 -10.52 -9.76
N TRP A 232 5.87 -11.52 -10.63
CA TRP A 232 4.65 -12.29 -10.85
C TRP A 232 4.97 -13.77 -11.07
N ILE A 233 3.94 -14.62 -11.09
CA ILE A 233 4.10 -16.05 -11.40
C ILE A 233 3.53 -16.31 -12.78
N GLU A 234 4.40 -16.66 -13.72
CA GLU A 234 3.97 -17.20 -15.00
C GLU A 234 3.56 -18.67 -14.83
N HIS A 235 2.34 -18.98 -15.26
CA HIS A 235 1.78 -20.34 -15.20
C HIS A 235 1.82 -20.93 -16.59
N VAL A 236 2.68 -21.94 -16.80
CA VAL A 236 2.91 -22.59 -18.10
C VAL A 236 2.29 -23.99 -18.08
N ALA A 237 1.37 -24.26 -19.00
CA ALA A 237 0.85 -25.61 -19.20
C ALA A 237 1.85 -26.46 -19.98
N ILE A 238 2.10 -27.68 -19.51
CA ILE A 238 2.96 -28.69 -20.18
C ILE A 238 2.18 -29.93 -20.59
#